data_AF-A0A163A6D7-F1
#
_entry.id   AF-A0A163A6D7-F1
#
_cell.length_a   1.000
_cell.length_b   1.000
_cell.length_c   1.000
_cell.angle_alpha   90.00
_cell.angle_beta   90.00
_cell.angle_gamma   90.00
#
_symmetry.space_group_name_H-M   'P 1'
#
loop_
_entity.id
_entity.type
_entity.pdbx_description
1 polymer ?
#
loop_
_entity_poly.entity_id
_entity_poly.type
_entity_poly.pdbx_seq_one_letter_code
_entity_poly.pdbx_strand_id
1 'polypeptide(L)'
;MTNTIFHNEEFEINRISIPEFKLKNGNLIRIYVPNFDRKYLPLGFDLTIELIKRFQNQKPDFPWAKNYQQGTLMELLSPLTVNKYLINKMRIDKLIAQKIVEEIGINSKDKLGNLSFTNRKALIIKALFNKNNSIILDYYGVGANGIGFLESLVNSEIKNGKSAITFDRLEFKADKEPFQNIIPIEIKNCPLHDNCDHSS
;
A
#
# COMPACT_ATOMS: atom_id res chain seq x y z
N MET A 1 23.87 -2.25 14.52
CA MET A 1 22.47 -2.24 15.01
C MET A 1 21.57 -2.65 13.85
N THR A 2 20.71 -3.64 14.01
CA THR A 2 19.86 -4.15 12.93
C THR A 2 18.64 -3.24 12.74
N ASN A 3 18.63 -2.41 11.69
CA ASN A 3 17.54 -1.49 11.32
C ASN A 3 16.30 -2.19 10.73
N THR A 4 16.06 -3.46 11.07
CA THR A 4 14.92 -4.25 10.57
C THR A 4 13.72 -3.96 11.44
N ILE A 5 12.60 -3.58 10.83
CA ILE A 5 11.36 -3.23 11.53
C ILE A 5 10.24 -4.25 11.33
N PHE A 6 10.38 -5.10 10.30
CA PHE A 6 9.51 -6.23 10.05
C PHE A 6 10.28 -7.31 9.31
N HIS A 7 10.07 -8.56 9.72
CA HIS A 7 10.66 -9.73 9.10
C HIS A 7 9.53 -10.72 8.84
N ASN A 8 9.32 -11.00 7.55
CA ASN A 8 8.46 -12.11 7.12
C ASN A 8 9.35 -13.32 6.89
N GLU A 9 9.10 -14.41 7.62
CA GLU A 9 9.65 -15.73 7.29
C GLU A 9 8.96 -16.30 6.04
N GLU A 10 9.63 -17.18 5.31
CA GLU A 10 9.00 -17.88 4.19
C GLU A 10 7.78 -18.68 4.67
N PHE A 11 6.69 -18.64 3.89
CA PHE A 11 5.50 -19.47 4.16
C PHE A 11 4.74 -19.78 2.87
N GLU A 12 3.87 -20.78 2.94
CA GLU A 12 2.95 -21.13 1.86
C GLU A 12 1.52 -20.70 2.21
N ILE A 13 0.79 -20.18 1.23
CA ILE A 13 -0.64 -19.89 1.33
C ILE A 13 -1.34 -20.33 0.05
N ASN A 14 -2.36 -21.18 0.16
CA ASN A 14 -3.08 -21.71 -1.01
C ASN A 14 -2.16 -22.31 -2.10
N ARG A 15 -1.07 -23.01 -1.71
CA ARG A 15 -0.03 -23.55 -2.61
C ARG A 15 0.81 -22.51 -3.35
N ILE A 16 0.88 -21.31 -2.81
CA ILE A 16 1.70 -20.21 -3.31
C ILE A 16 2.77 -19.93 -2.27
N SER A 17 4.04 -20.07 -2.64
CA SER A 17 5.16 -19.70 -1.77
C SER A 17 5.30 -18.18 -1.72
N ILE A 18 5.41 -17.67 -0.50
CA ILE A 18 5.70 -16.27 -0.20
C ILE A 18 7.10 -16.24 0.40
N PRO A 19 8.09 -15.64 -0.29
CA PRO A 19 9.49 -15.72 0.12
C PRO A 19 9.76 -14.94 1.42
N GLU A 20 10.85 -15.29 2.09
CA GLU A 20 11.37 -14.51 3.22
C GLU A 20 11.73 -13.09 2.76
N PHE A 21 11.41 -12.08 3.57
CA PHE A 21 11.93 -10.73 3.37
C PHE A 21 12.03 -9.92 4.66
N LYS A 22 12.87 -8.89 4.63
CA LYS A 22 13.08 -7.97 5.75
C LYS A 22 12.84 -6.54 5.31
N LEU A 23 11.85 -5.88 5.93
CA LEU A 23 11.65 -4.45 5.80
C LEU A 23 12.61 -3.72 6.76
N LYS A 24 13.41 -2.81 6.21
CA LYS A 24 14.32 -1.94 6.96
C LYS A 24 13.82 -0.51 6.94
N ASN A 25 14.20 0.27 7.96
CA ASN A 25 13.92 1.71 7.98
C ASN A 25 14.41 2.39 6.69
N GLY A 26 13.57 3.25 6.11
CA GLY A 26 13.90 4.04 4.92
C GLY A 26 13.77 3.29 3.60
N ASN A 27 13.21 2.07 3.61
CA ASN A 27 12.96 1.28 2.41
C ASN A 27 11.48 0.94 2.25
N LEU A 28 11.13 0.52 1.02
CA LEU A 28 9.82 0.03 0.65
C LEU A 28 9.97 -1.39 0.11
N ILE A 29 9.20 -2.34 0.64
CA ILE A 29 9.02 -3.65 0.01
C ILE A 29 7.83 -3.55 -0.94
N ARG A 30 8.03 -3.88 -2.22
CA ARG A 30 6.94 -3.96 -3.21
C ARG A 30 6.70 -5.41 -3.58
N ILE A 31 5.54 -5.92 -3.20
CA ILE A 31 5.11 -7.30 -3.49
C ILE A 31 4.22 -7.27 -4.73
N TYR A 32 4.71 -7.90 -5.79
CA TYR A 32 4.00 -8.09 -7.04
C TYR A 32 3.21 -9.41 -7.01
N VAL A 33 1.89 -9.28 -7.12
CA VAL A 33 0.94 -10.39 -6.99
C VAL A 33 0.34 -10.70 -8.37
N PRO A 34 0.35 -11.95 -8.84
CA PRO A 34 -0.30 -12.33 -10.10
C PRO A 34 -1.82 -12.14 -9.99
N ASN A 35 -2.44 -11.59 -11.03
CA ASN A 35 -3.88 -11.31 -11.01
C ASN A 35 -4.73 -12.59 -11.10
N PHE A 36 -4.18 -13.65 -11.68
CA PHE A 36 -4.86 -14.93 -11.87
C PHE A 36 -4.04 -16.10 -11.35
N ASP A 37 -4.74 -17.15 -10.93
CA ASP A 37 -4.14 -18.45 -10.64
C ASP A 37 -3.84 -19.24 -11.94
N ARG A 38 -3.38 -20.49 -11.80
CA ARG A 38 -3.04 -21.34 -12.97
C ARG A 38 -4.26 -21.81 -13.75
N LYS A 39 -5.45 -21.74 -13.15
CA LYS A 39 -6.73 -22.09 -13.77
C LYS A 39 -7.44 -20.84 -14.31
N TYR A 40 -6.73 -19.72 -14.40
CA TYR A 40 -7.26 -18.42 -14.80
C TYR A 40 -8.37 -17.89 -13.86
N LEU A 41 -8.41 -18.38 -12.62
CA LEU A 41 -9.32 -17.87 -11.59
C LEU A 41 -8.73 -16.60 -10.97
N PRO A 42 -9.56 -15.60 -10.60
CA PRO A 42 -9.09 -14.41 -9.91
C PRO A 42 -8.29 -14.74 -8.64
N LEU A 43 -7.14 -14.08 -8.49
CA LEU A 43 -6.22 -14.30 -7.36
C LEU A 43 -5.73 -12.98 -6.76
N GLY A 44 -5.42 -11.99 -7.61
CA GLY A 44 -4.59 -10.84 -7.22
C GLY A 44 -5.03 -10.12 -5.96
N PHE A 45 -6.23 -9.54 -5.97
CA PHE A 45 -6.68 -8.73 -4.84
C PHE A 45 -7.04 -9.58 -3.62
N ASP A 46 -7.61 -10.77 -3.80
CA ASP A 46 -7.97 -11.66 -2.69
C ASP A 46 -6.74 -12.14 -1.93
N LEU A 47 -5.69 -12.57 -2.65
CA LEU A 47 -4.40 -12.92 -2.06
C LEU A 47 -3.76 -11.71 -1.39
N THR A 48 -3.83 -10.52 -2.01
CA THR A 48 -3.35 -9.27 -1.38
C THR A 48 -4.02 -9.03 -0.02
N ILE A 49 -5.34 -9.18 0.09
CA ILE A 49 -6.07 -9.02 1.36
C ILE A 49 -5.62 -10.06 2.39
N GLU A 50 -5.43 -11.30 1.97
CA GLU A 50 -4.97 -12.38 2.85
C GLU A 50 -3.56 -12.11 3.40
N LEU A 51 -2.64 -11.67 2.53
CA LEU A 51 -1.28 -11.27 2.91
C LEU A 51 -1.25 -10.08 3.85
N ILE A 52 -2.05 -9.03 3.57
CA ILE A 52 -2.16 -7.87 4.46
C ILE A 52 -2.64 -8.31 5.85
N LYS A 53 -3.70 -9.11 5.94
CA LYS A 53 -4.21 -9.61 7.23
C LYS A 53 -3.14 -10.40 7.99
N ARG A 54 -2.41 -11.27 7.30
CA ARG A 54 -1.31 -12.04 7.90
C ARG A 54 -0.20 -11.13 8.42
N PHE A 55 0.25 -10.15 7.65
CA PHE A 55 1.29 -9.21 8.07
C PHE A 55 0.83 -8.34 9.23
N GLN A 56 -0.44 -7.93 9.27
CA GLN A 56 -1.02 -7.22 10.40
C GLN A 56 -1.14 -8.10 11.65
N ASN A 57 -1.41 -9.39 11.52
CA ASN A 57 -1.39 -10.32 12.65
C ASN A 57 0.02 -10.48 13.25
N GLN A 58 1.06 -10.45 12.41
CA GLN A 58 2.46 -10.47 12.87
C GLN A 58 2.91 -9.12 13.44
N LYS A 59 2.44 -8.00 12.85
CA LYS A 59 2.80 -6.64 13.23
C LYS A 59 1.55 -5.74 13.28
N PRO A 60 0.78 -5.76 14.37
CA PRO A 60 -0.48 -5.02 14.49
C PRO A 60 -0.34 -3.50 14.32
N ASP A 61 0.85 -2.96 14.61
CA ASP A 61 1.17 -1.53 14.49
C ASP A 61 1.41 -1.08 13.03
N PHE A 62 1.29 -1.96 12.04
CA PHE A 62 1.33 -1.60 10.62
C PHE A 62 -0.09 -1.38 10.11
N PRO A 63 -0.60 -0.14 10.12
CA PRO A 63 -1.93 0.12 9.61
C PRO A 63 -1.95 -0.07 8.10
N TRP A 64 -3.00 -0.73 7.62
CA TRP A 64 -3.30 -0.78 6.20
C TRP A 64 -4.01 0.51 5.78
N ALA A 65 -3.46 1.18 4.76
CA ALA A 65 -4.05 2.29 4.05
C ALA A 65 -5.22 1.84 3.15
N LYS A 66 -6.20 1.17 3.76
CA LYS A 66 -7.40 0.68 3.09
C LYS A 66 -8.18 1.84 2.49
N ASN A 67 -8.70 1.64 1.29
CA ASN A 67 -9.64 2.58 0.68
C ASN A 67 -10.82 2.82 1.64
N TYR A 68 -11.04 4.09 1.98
CA TYR A 68 -12.15 4.48 2.81
C TYR A 68 -13.44 4.51 1.99
N GLN A 69 -14.42 3.71 2.39
CA GLN A 69 -15.82 3.85 1.99
C GLN A 69 -16.63 4.19 3.24
N GLN A 70 -17.36 5.30 3.21
CA GLN A 70 -18.37 5.59 4.21
C GLN A 70 -19.69 4.94 3.76
N GLY A 71 -20.50 4.49 4.72
CA GLY A 71 -21.84 3.99 4.39
C GLY A 71 -22.69 5.10 3.77
N THR A 72 -23.40 4.78 2.69
CA THR A 72 -24.20 5.73 1.88
C THR A 72 -25.16 6.59 2.71
N LEU A 73 -25.75 6.03 3.76
CA LEU A 73 -26.70 6.73 4.62
C LEU A 73 -26.03 7.81 5.51
N MET A 74 -24.81 7.54 6.00
CA MET A 74 -24.03 8.54 6.74
C MET A 74 -23.40 9.61 5.83
N GLU A 75 -23.04 9.25 4.59
CA GLU A 75 -22.56 10.22 3.60
C GLU A 75 -23.62 11.29 3.28
N LEU A 76 -24.90 10.92 3.26
CA LEU A 76 -25.99 11.85 2.98
C LEU A 76 -26.27 12.79 4.17
N LEU A 77 -26.32 12.26 5.39
CA LEU A 77 -26.71 13.02 6.58
C LEU A 77 -25.58 13.89 7.15
N SER A 78 -24.33 13.41 7.08
CA SER A 78 -23.17 14.17 7.53
C SER A 78 -21.94 13.82 6.69
N PRO A 79 -21.81 14.42 5.49
CA PRO A 79 -20.67 14.16 4.62
C PRO A 79 -19.36 14.41 5.36
N LEU A 80 -18.48 13.41 5.35
CA LEU A 80 -17.15 13.55 5.91
C LEU A 80 -16.30 14.41 4.97
N THR A 81 -15.94 15.62 5.40
CA THR A 81 -15.02 16.48 4.63
C THR A 81 -13.57 16.10 4.89
N VAL A 82 -12.67 16.51 4.00
CA VAL A 82 -11.22 16.30 4.15
C VAL A 82 -10.71 16.84 5.49
N ASN A 83 -11.12 18.06 5.87
CA ASN A 83 -10.75 18.65 7.15
C ASN A 83 -11.26 17.83 8.35
N LYS A 84 -12.53 17.40 8.33
CA LYS A 84 -13.10 16.54 9.39
C LYS A 84 -12.40 15.19 9.46
N TYR A 85 -12.02 14.62 8.32
CA TYR A 85 -11.24 13.39 8.27
C TYR A 85 -9.86 13.57 8.92
N LEU A 86 -9.08 14.57 8.50
CA LEU A 86 -7.72 14.79 9.01
C LEU A 86 -7.72 15.18 10.49
N ILE A 87 -8.49 16.20 10.87
CA ILE A 87 -8.42 16.77 12.23
C ILE A 87 -9.24 15.92 13.21
N ASN A 88 -10.49 15.61 12.90
CA ASN A 88 -11.37 14.99 13.89
C ASN A 88 -11.17 13.46 13.94
N LYS A 89 -11.09 12.82 12.78
CA LYS A 89 -10.97 11.34 12.70
C LYS A 89 -9.52 10.88 12.87
N MET A 90 -8.59 11.48 12.14
CA MET A 90 -7.18 11.09 12.19
C MET A 90 -6.43 11.77 13.34
N ARG A 91 -6.98 12.84 13.94
CA ARG A 91 -6.36 13.61 15.03
C ARG A 91 -5.03 14.25 14.62
N ILE A 92 -4.98 14.76 13.40
CA ILE A 92 -3.81 15.45 12.84
C ILE A 92 -3.92 16.95 13.17
N ASP A 93 -2.80 17.55 13.57
CA ASP A 93 -2.72 18.99 13.83
C ASP A 93 -3.14 19.81 12.61
N LYS A 94 -3.76 20.97 12.84
CA LYS A 94 -4.32 21.82 11.79
C LYS A 94 -3.26 22.26 10.76
N LEU A 95 -2.05 22.62 11.20
CA LEU A 95 -0.97 23.06 10.30
C LEU A 95 -0.49 21.90 9.43
N ILE A 96 -0.38 20.71 10.01
CA ILE A 96 -0.01 19.50 9.27
C ILE A 96 -1.12 19.10 8.29
N ALA A 97 -2.38 19.16 8.72
CA ALA A 97 -3.52 18.86 7.87
C ALA A 97 -3.56 19.78 6.65
N GLN A 98 -3.26 21.07 6.83
CA GLN A 98 -3.15 22.03 5.73
C GLN A 98 -2.04 21.64 4.75
N LYS A 99 -0.84 21.31 5.23
CA LYS A 99 0.27 20.87 4.37
C LYS A 99 -0.09 19.62 3.56
N ILE A 100 -0.75 18.63 4.18
CA ILE A 100 -1.21 17.43 3.48
C ILE A 100 -2.16 17.78 2.34
N VAL A 101 -3.11 18.69 2.58
CA VAL A 101 -4.10 19.12 1.58
C VAL A 101 -3.43 19.87 0.42
N GLU A 102 -2.47 20.75 0.72
CA GLU A 102 -1.70 21.50 -0.26
C GLU A 102 -0.81 20.59 -1.13
N GLU A 103 -0.09 19.65 -0.50
CA GLU A 103 0.78 18.69 -1.20
C GLU A 103 0.01 17.77 -2.16
N ILE A 104 -1.23 17.40 -1.81
CA ILE A 104 -2.09 16.57 -2.66
C ILE A 104 -2.80 17.42 -3.73
N GLY A 105 -2.94 18.73 -3.52
CA GLY A 105 -3.67 19.63 -4.42
C GLY A 105 -5.19 19.46 -4.34
N ILE A 106 -5.74 19.26 -3.13
CA ILE A 106 -7.19 19.16 -2.87
C ILE A 106 -7.69 20.31 -2.00
N ASN A 107 -9.00 20.45 -1.80
CA ASN A 107 -9.56 21.43 -0.87
C ASN A 107 -9.95 20.78 0.47
N SER A 108 -9.65 21.45 1.58
CA SER A 108 -10.01 20.97 2.92
C SER A 108 -11.54 20.86 3.15
N LYS A 109 -12.32 21.62 2.36
CA LYS A 109 -13.79 21.59 2.37
C LYS A 109 -14.38 20.49 1.47
N ASP A 110 -13.57 19.84 0.63
CA ASP A 110 -14.06 18.78 -0.24
C ASP A 110 -14.65 17.64 0.58
N LYS A 111 -15.72 17.03 0.05
CA LYS A 111 -16.28 15.80 0.60
C LYS A 111 -15.34 14.64 0.24
N LEU A 112 -14.98 13.82 1.22
CA LEU A 112 -14.08 12.68 1.03
C LEU A 112 -14.62 11.67 0.01
N GLY A 113 -15.94 11.48 -0.04
CA GLY A 113 -16.61 10.64 -1.04
C GLY A 113 -16.47 11.16 -2.47
N ASN A 114 -16.35 12.49 -2.65
CA ASN A 114 -16.25 13.15 -3.95
C ASN A 114 -14.82 13.24 -4.48
N LEU A 115 -13.81 12.97 -3.65
CA LEU A 115 -12.43 12.93 -4.13
C LEU A 115 -12.26 11.82 -5.18
N SER A 116 -11.44 12.09 -6.19
CA SER A 116 -10.98 11.05 -7.10
C SER A 116 -10.34 9.90 -6.31
N PHE A 117 -10.39 8.68 -6.87
CA PHE A 117 -9.83 7.51 -6.20
C PHE A 117 -8.37 7.73 -5.78
N THR A 118 -7.56 8.28 -6.69
CA THR A 118 -6.15 8.63 -6.45
C THR A 118 -6.00 9.63 -5.31
N ASN A 119 -6.74 10.75 -5.31
CA ASN A 119 -6.60 11.79 -4.29
C ASN A 119 -7.05 11.29 -2.91
N ARG A 120 -8.12 10.47 -2.86
CA ARG A 120 -8.56 9.83 -1.63
C ARG A 120 -7.49 8.88 -1.09
N LYS A 121 -6.86 8.07 -1.94
CA LYS A 121 -5.80 7.15 -1.55
C LYS A 121 -4.56 7.89 -1.04
N ALA A 122 -4.15 8.95 -1.74
CA ALA A 122 -3.07 9.86 -1.31
C ALA A 122 -3.34 10.45 0.08
N LEU A 123 -4.56 10.93 0.32
CA LEU A 123 -4.97 11.51 1.60
C LEU A 123 -4.86 10.50 2.74
N ILE A 124 -5.35 9.27 2.53
CA ILE A 124 -5.28 8.18 3.53
C ILE A 124 -3.82 7.81 3.81
N ILE A 125 -2.99 7.66 2.77
CA ILE A 125 -1.56 7.35 2.88
C ILE A 125 -0.84 8.43 3.71
N LYS A 126 -0.99 9.71 3.36
CA LYS A 126 -0.38 10.82 4.09
C LYS A 126 -0.86 10.90 5.54
N ALA A 127 -2.16 10.72 5.76
CA ALA A 127 -2.72 10.75 7.11
C ALA A 127 -2.18 9.62 7.99
N LEU A 128 -1.98 8.42 7.43
CA LEU A 128 -1.40 7.29 8.15
C LEU A 128 0.11 7.48 8.38
N PHE A 129 0.87 7.89 7.38
CA PHE A 129 2.28 8.18 7.57
C PHE A 129 2.54 9.30 8.57
N ASN A 130 1.65 10.29 8.68
CA ASN A 130 1.79 11.31 9.72
C ASN A 130 1.81 10.74 11.14
N LYS A 131 1.17 9.58 11.35
CA LYS A 131 1.02 8.94 12.67
C LYS A 131 1.91 7.73 12.87
N ASN A 132 2.46 7.18 11.79
CA ASN A 132 3.14 5.90 11.80
C ASN A 132 4.41 5.97 10.96
N ASN A 133 5.49 5.39 11.47
CA ASN A 133 6.75 5.26 10.73
C ASN A 133 6.65 4.21 9.62
N SER A 134 5.63 3.35 9.65
CA SER A 134 5.46 2.29 8.67
C SER A 134 3.98 2.00 8.44
N ILE A 135 3.63 1.72 7.20
CA ILE A 135 2.26 1.39 6.79
C ILE A 135 2.28 0.25 5.77
N ILE A 136 1.13 -0.39 5.59
CA ILE A 136 0.87 -1.30 4.49
C ILE A 136 -0.09 -0.59 3.52
N LEU A 137 0.12 -0.70 2.21
CA LEU A 137 -0.81 -0.19 1.20
C LEU A 137 -0.87 -1.09 -0.02
N ASP A 138 -1.84 -0.85 -0.90
CA ASP A 138 -1.96 -1.52 -2.18
C ASP A 138 -2.11 -0.47 -3.29
N TYR A 139 -1.84 -0.83 -4.54
CA TYR A 139 -2.06 0.03 -5.71
C TYR A 139 -3.27 -0.42 -6.57
N TYR A 140 -4.03 -1.41 -6.09
CA TYR A 140 -5.24 -1.87 -6.77
C TYR A 140 -6.26 -0.72 -6.93
N GLY A 141 -6.87 -0.66 -8.12
CA GLY A 141 -7.84 0.36 -8.53
C GLY A 141 -7.23 1.71 -8.94
N VAL A 142 -5.90 1.87 -8.87
CA VAL A 142 -5.22 3.09 -9.33
C VAL A 142 -4.98 3.00 -10.83
N GLY A 143 -5.40 4.03 -11.58
CA GLY A 143 -5.14 4.12 -13.03
C GLY A 143 -3.70 4.58 -13.34
N ALA A 144 -3.28 4.44 -14.60
CA ALA A 144 -1.92 4.75 -15.05
C ALA A 144 -1.45 6.18 -14.72
N ASN A 145 -2.32 7.19 -14.82
CA ASN A 145 -1.94 8.56 -14.45
C ASN A 145 -1.81 8.75 -12.92
N GLY A 146 -2.53 7.94 -12.13
CA GLY A 146 -2.53 8.04 -10.68
C GLY A 146 -1.35 7.35 -10.01
N ILE A 147 -0.79 6.31 -10.64
CA ILE A 147 0.27 5.49 -10.00
C ILE A 147 1.53 6.31 -9.76
N GLY A 148 2.04 7.02 -10.78
CA GLY A 148 3.27 7.81 -10.65
C GLY A 148 3.17 8.91 -9.58
N PHE A 149 2.00 9.52 -9.42
CA PHE A 149 1.75 10.48 -8.33
C PHE A 149 1.81 9.81 -6.96
N LEU A 150 1.12 8.67 -6.77
CA LEU A 150 1.13 7.96 -5.50
C LEU A 150 2.51 7.38 -5.16
N GLU A 151 3.25 6.87 -6.14
CA GLU A 151 4.61 6.39 -5.96
C GLU A 151 5.54 7.52 -5.52
N SER A 152 5.46 8.69 -6.17
CA SER A 152 6.25 9.86 -5.79
C SER A 152 5.92 10.34 -4.38
N LEU A 153 4.63 10.36 -4.03
CA LEU A 153 4.15 10.72 -2.71
C LEU A 153 4.60 9.73 -1.63
N VAL A 154 4.53 8.42 -1.88
CA VAL A 154 5.02 7.42 -0.93
C VAL A 154 6.53 7.55 -0.79
N ASN A 155 7.26 7.67 -1.89
CA ASN A 155 8.71 7.77 -1.87
C ASN A 155 9.23 8.99 -1.10
N SER A 156 8.53 10.13 -1.13
CA SER A 156 8.92 11.29 -0.33
C SER A 156 8.83 10.99 1.17
N GLU A 157 7.84 10.23 1.61
CA GLU A 157 7.72 9.73 2.98
C GLU A 157 8.84 8.75 3.34
N ILE A 158 9.17 7.83 2.41
CA ILE A 158 10.27 6.87 2.62
C ILE A 158 11.62 7.59 2.75
N LYS A 159 11.88 8.61 1.92
CA LYS A 159 13.08 9.47 2.01
C LYS A 159 13.19 10.21 3.34
N ASN A 160 12.07 10.46 4.01
CA ASN A 160 12.01 11.03 5.36
C ASN A 160 12.17 9.97 6.48
N GLY A 161 12.67 8.78 6.14
CA GLY A 161 12.98 7.72 7.10
C GLY A 161 11.81 6.79 7.41
N LYS A 162 10.66 6.94 6.74
CA LYS A 162 9.52 6.02 6.88
C LYS A 162 9.73 4.78 6.01
N SER A 163 8.84 3.81 6.18
CA SER A 163 8.94 2.52 5.48
C SER A 163 7.57 2.03 5.06
N ALA A 164 7.49 1.15 4.05
CA ALA A 164 6.21 0.58 3.64
C ALA A 164 6.33 -0.83 3.08
N ILE A 165 5.23 -1.57 3.17
CA ILE A 165 4.97 -2.76 2.34
C ILE A 165 3.85 -2.38 1.39
N THR A 166 4.08 -2.50 0.08
CA THR A 166 3.09 -2.17 -0.94
C THR A 166 2.78 -3.36 -1.81
N PHE A 167 1.52 -3.51 -2.19
CA PHE A 167 1.10 -4.54 -3.13
C PHE A 167 0.75 -3.93 -4.49
N ASP A 168 1.24 -4.56 -5.56
CA ASP A 168 0.86 -4.23 -6.92
C ASP A 168 0.67 -5.49 -7.76
N ARG A 169 0.11 -5.33 -8.95
CA ARG A 169 -0.09 -6.42 -9.90
C ARG A 169 1.22 -6.78 -10.58
N LEU A 170 1.51 -8.08 -10.64
CA LEU A 170 2.69 -8.60 -11.33
C LEU A 170 2.70 -8.22 -12.81
N GLU A 171 1.53 -8.11 -13.46
CA GLU A 171 1.45 -7.73 -14.87
C GLU A 171 1.85 -6.26 -15.14
N PHE A 172 1.94 -5.43 -14.10
CA PHE A 172 2.39 -4.04 -14.21
C PHE A 172 3.82 -3.83 -13.75
N LYS A 173 4.53 -4.91 -13.38
CA LYS A 173 5.93 -4.83 -13.01
C LYS A 173 6.76 -4.34 -14.20
N ALA A 174 7.49 -3.25 -14.00
CA ALA A 174 8.51 -2.78 -14.93
C ALA A 174 9.84 -3.53 -14.72
N ASP A 175 10.73 -3.46 -15.71
CA ASP A 175 12.09 -4.03 -15.60
C ASP A 175 12.89 -3.39 -14.46
N LYS A 176 12.59 -2.13 -14.13
CA LYS A 176 13.24 -1.37 -13.07
C LYS A 176 12.20 -0.63 -12.24
N GLU A 177 12.41 -0.64 -10.93
CA GLU A 177 11.64 0.19 -10.01
C GLU A 177 11.91 1.68 -10.25
N PRO A 178 10.91 2.56 -10.07
CA PRO A 178 11.09 3.99 -10.26
C PRO A 178 12.04 4.63 -9.24
N PHE A 179 12.27 3.97 -8.08
CA PHE A 179 13.13 4.47 -7.01
C PHE A 179 14.00 3.36 -6.40
N GLN A 180 15.25 3.70 -6.07
CA GLN A 180 16.28 2.74 -5.60
C GLN A 180 16.01 2.14 -4.21
N ASN A 181 15.18 2.80 -3.39
CA ASN A 181 14.79 2.34 -2.06
C ASN A 181 13.62 1.32 -2.09
N ILE A 182 13.13 0.97 -3.29
CA ILE A 182 12.14 -0.09 -3.48
C ILE A 182 12.87 -1.42 -3.66
N ILE A 183 12.48 -2.40 -2.84
CA ILE A 183 12.91 -3.78 -2.94
C ILE A 183 11.73 -4.59 -3.51
N PRO A 184 11.81 -5.05 -4.77
CA PRO A 184 10.75 -5.82 -5.38
C PRO A 184 10.76 -7.27 -4.89
N ILE A 185 9.58 -7.84 -4.71
CA ILE A 185 9.33 -9.25 -4.44
C ILE A 185 8.27 -9.71 -5.44
N GLU A 186 8.58 -10.74 -6.20
CA GLU A 186 7.62 -11.35 -7.13
C GLU A 186 7.03 -12.61 -6.51
N ILE A 187 5.70 -12.65 -6.40
CA ILE A 187 5.00 -13.89 -6.08
C ILE A 187 4.89 -14.70 -7.36
N LYS A 188 5.71 -15.74 -7.47
CA LYS A 188 5.63 -16.67 -8.58
C LYS A 188 4.51 -17.66 -8.34
N ASN A 189 3.64 -17.80 -9.33
CA ASN A 189 2.71 -18.91 -9.39
C ASN A 189 3.35 -20.11 -10.14
N CYS A 190 4.52 -20.57 -9.70
CA CYS A 190 5.30 -21.62 -10.40
C CYS A 190 4.63 -23.00 -10.31
N PRO A 191 4.44 -23.72 -11.43
CA PRO A 191 4.00 -25.12 -11.40
C PRO A 191 4.98 -25.97 -10.58
N LEU A 192 4.45 -26.86 -9.75
CA LEU A 192 5.23 -27.85 -8.98
C LEU A 192 5.90 -28.91 -9.90
N HIS A 193 6.00 -28.67 -11.21
CA HIS A 193 6.56 -29.62 -12.18
C HIS A 193 7.36 -29.02 -13.35
N ASP A 194 7.61 -27.71 -13.39
CA ASP A 194 8.61 -27.21 -14.35
C ASP A 194 9.92 -26.97 -13.60
N ASN A 195 10.92 -27.76 -13.99
CA ASN A 195 12.30 -27.64 -13.58
C ASN A 195 12.72 -26.17 -13.54
N CYS A 196 13.00 -25.67 -12.34
CA CYS A 196 13.95 -24.58 -12.21
C CYS A 196 15.29 -25.15 -12.66
N ASP A 197 15.61 -24.99 -13.94
CA ASP A 197 16.94 -25.25 -14.46
C ASP A 197 17.93 -24.37 -13.70
N HIS A 198 18.58 -24.97 -12.70
CA HIS A 198 19.89 -24.54 -12.25
C HIS A 198 20.86 -24.80 -13.41
N SER A 199 20.96 -23.82 -14.31
CA SER A 199 22.10 -23.74 -15.22
C SER A 199 23.16 -22.85 -14.56
N SER A 200 24.08 -23.54 -13.87
CA SER A 200 25.50 -23.27 -13.62
C SER A 200 26.02 -21.83 -13.72
#